data_AF-A0AB34IUZ7-F1
#
_entry.id   AF-A0AB34IUZ7-F1
#
_cell.length_a   1.000
_cell.length_b   1.000
_cell.length_c   1.000
_cell.angle_alpha   90.00
_cell.angle_beta   90.00
_cell.angle_gamma   90.00
#
_symmetry.space_group_name_H-M   'P 1'
#
loop_
_entity.id
_entity.type
_entity.pdbx_description
1 polymer ?
#
loop_
_entity_poly.entity_id
_entity_poly.type
_entity_poly.pdbx_seq_one_letter_code
_entity_poly.pdbx_strand_id
1 'polypeptide(L)'
;MSWFAWLLAPEEPRTPDAKRQRRDDEPAAPRAASAWDDAALAARQRRLGSLPAASQQLLSELFRVLCGEEEVCGEDETVLERDPGFEKAPPLRQADCARVRHILSCGASGVDASWRSIYGETLVHLALEYDHRHPPEMLLVVLEAGADPTARNELDGELAVESSWLACSEDEHVVAKRECILQFCEQWRRGACYATHCSPATAPAAP
;
A
#
# COMPACT_ATOMS: atom_id res chain seq x y z
N MET A 1 -67.12 6.07 -31.83
CA MET A 1 -67.76 6.57 -30.60
C MET A 1 -66.78 6.39 -29.46
N SER A 2 -66.35 7.50 -28.89
CA SER A 2 -65.58 7.58 -27.64
C SER A 2 -66.36 6.90 -26.51
N TRP A 3 -65.68 6.45 -25.46
CA TRP A 3 -65.89 6.93 -24.09
C TRP A 3 -64.66 6.54 -23.24
N PHE A 4 -64.01 7.57 -22.72
CA PHE A 4 -63.00 7.55 -21.66
C PHE A 4 -63.55 6.92 -20.37
N ALA A 5 -62.70 6.26 -19.58
CA ALA A 5 -62.32 6.72 -18.23
C ALA A 5 -61.59 5.63 -17.40
N TRP A 6 -60.54 6.09 -16.69
CA TRP A 6 -59.85 5.48 -15.54
C TRP A 6 -58.88 4.32 -15.85
N LEU A 7 -57.55 4.49 -15.82
CA LEU A 7 -56.69 5.29 -14.91
C LEU A 7 -56.93 4.86 -13.45
N LEU A 8 -56.26 3.77 -13.03
CA LEU A 8 -55.79 3.44 -11.67
C LEU A 8 -55.51 1.93 -11.55
N ALA A 9 -54.28 1.49 -11.82
CA ALA A 9 -53.56 0.48 -11.02
C ALA A 9 -52.14 0.27 -11.59
N PRO A 10 -51.09 0.32 -10.75
CA PRO A 10 -49.70 0.32 -11.17
C PRO A 10 -49.23 -1.07 -11.64
N GLU A 11 -48.33 -1.06 -12.64
CA GLU A 11 -47.57 -2.23 -13.06
C GLU A 11 -46.75 -2.81 -11.89
N GLU A 12 -46.76 -4.13 -11.77
CA GLU A 12 -45.97 -4.88 -10.82
C GLU A 12 -44.46 -4.59 -11.00
N PRO A 13 -43.71 -4.34 -9.91
CA PRO A 13 -42.28 -4.10 -10.03
C PRO A 13 -41.56 -5.42 -10.38
N ARG A 14 -41.04 -5.49 -11.60
CA ARG A 14 -39.91 -6.36 -11.96
C ARG A 14 -38.76 -6.04 -11.02
N THR A 15 -38.38 -6.98 -10.16
CA THR A 15 -37.22 -6.86 -9.27
C THR A 15 -35.93 -6.77 -10.08
N PRO A 16 -35.16 -5.68 -10.01
CA PRO A 16 -33.76 -5.70 -10.36
C PRO A 16 -32.97 -6.09 -9.10
N ASP A 17 -32.26 -7.22 -9.17
CA ASP A 17 -31.13 -7.52 -8.32
C ASP A 17 -30.12 -6.35 -8.43
N ALA A 18 -30.05 -5.52 -7.39
CA ALA A 18 -29.19 -4.34 -7.38
C ALA A 18 -28.75 -4.02 -5.94
N LYS A 19 -27.80 -4.82 -5.42
CA LYS A 19 -26.91 -4.43 -4.31
C LYS A 19 -25.95 -3.29 -4.72
N ARG A 20 -26.45 -2.28 -5.43
CA ARG A 20 -25.70 -1.16 -5.98
C ARG A 20 -26.44 0.16 -5.75
N GLN A 21 -26.86 0.47 -4.53
CA GLN A 21 -27.17 1.86 -4.19
C GLN A 21 -27.26 2.01 -2.67
N ARG A 22 -26.26 2.68 -2.08
CA ARG A 22 -26.32 3.56 -0.90
C ARG A 22 -24.89 3.86 -0.43
N ARG A 23 -24.23 4.76 -1.17
CA ARG A 23 -23.14 5.63 -0.67
C ARG A 23 -23.22 7.00 -1.36
N ASP A 24 -24.43 7.45 -1.64
CA ASP A 24 -24.71 8.84 -1.99
C ASP A 24 -25.62 9.33 -0.85
N ASP A 25 -25.33 10.52 -0.28
CA ASP A 25 -25.98 11.13 0.90
C ASP A 25 -25.29 10.96 2.28
N GLU A 26 -23.96 10.92 2.33
CA GLU A 26 -23.24 11.44 3.51
C GLU A 26 -22.55 12.74 3.08
N PRO A 27 -22.74 13.89 3.77
CA PRO A 27 -22.07 15.12 3.39
C PRO A 27 -20.57 14.86 3.46
N ALA A 28 -19.93 14.88 2.30
CA ALA A 28 -18.49 14.68 2.18
C ALA A 28 -17.80 15.65 3.15
N ALA A 29 -17.35 15.12 4.29
CA ALA A 29 -16.34 15.77 5.09
C ALA A 29 -15.23 16.21 4.12
N PRO A 30 -14.69 17.43 4.25
CA PRO A 30 -13.72 17.93 3.29
C PRO A 30 -12.60 16.89 3.18
N ARG A 31 -12.55 16.21 2.04
CA ARG A 31 -11.49 15.24 1.73
C ARG A 31 -10.20 16.01 1.88
N ALA A 32 -9.37 15.64 2.85
CA ALA A 32 -8.00 16.09 2.99
C ALA A 32 -7.12 15.54 1.84
N ALA A 33 -7.67 15.48 0.63
CA ALA A 33 -7.00 15.09 -0.59
C ALA A 33 -6.17 16.27 -1.10
N SER A 34 -5.07 16.58 -0.41
CA SER A 34 -3.82 17.14 -0.95
C SER A 34 -2.90 17.61 0.19
N ALA A 35 -2.17 16.70 0.83
CA ALA A 35 -1.08 17.11 1.74
C ALA A 35 0.23 16.34 1.53
N TRP A 36 0.32 15.46 0.52
CA TRP A 36 1.61 15.21 -0.11
C TRP A 36 1.92 16.43 -0.99
N ASP A 37 2.51 17.43 -0.35
CA ASP A 37 2.82 18.69 -1.00
C ASP A 37 3.83 18.47 -2.14
N ASP A 38 3.80 19.35 -3.16
CA ASP A 38 4.78 19.38 -4.26
C ASP A 38 6.23 19.28 -3.75
N ALA A 39 6.50 19.79 -2.55
CA ALA A 39 7.79 19.71 -1.88
C ALA A 39 8.24 18.27 -1.58
N ALA A 40 7.33 17.39 -1.15
CA ALA A 40 7.61 16.00 -0.82
C ALA A 40 7.84 15.17 -2.09
N LEU A 41 7.03 15.38 -3.13
CA LEU A 41 7.26 14.79 -4.44
C LEU A 41 8.60 15.26 -5.04
N ALA A 42 8.91 16.56 -4.95
CA ALA A 42 10.18 17.12 -5.40
C ALA A 42 11.37 16.59 -4.57
N ALA A 43 11.20 16.34 -3.28
CA ALA A 43 12.22 15.69 -2.45
C ALA A 43 12.46 14.24 -2.90
N ARG A 44 11.40 13.48 -3.17
CA ARG A 44 11.48 12.12 -3.73
C ARG A 44 12.20 12.11 -5.07
N GLN A 45 11.83 13.01 -5.99
CA GLN A 45 12.46 13.14 -7.31
C GLN A 45 13.94 13.53 -7.20
N ARG A 46 14.30 14.45 -6.30
CA ARG A 46 15.70 14.79 -6.03
C ARG A 46 16.48 13.61 -5.47
N ARG A 47 15.92 12.85 -4.53
CA ARG A 47 16.52 11.63 -4.01
C ARG A 47 16.75 10.64 -5.15
N LEU A 48 15.74 10.39 -5.98
CA LEU A 48 15.83 9.44 -7.09
C LEU A 48 16.86 9.88 -8.15
N GLY A 49 16.86 11.15 -8.53
CA GLY A 49 17.81 11.71 -9.50
C GLY A 49 19.26 11.74 -9.01
N SER A 50 19.50 11.65 -7.70
CA SER A 50 20.85 11.54 -7.13
C SER A 50 21.42 10.12 -7.18
N LEU A 51 20.60 9.11 -7.46
CA LEU A 51 21.01 7.70 -7.48
C LEU A 51 21.64 7.29 -8.82
N PRO A 52 22.49 6.25 -8.84
CA PRO A 52 22.94 5.63 -10.07
C PRO A 52 21.77 5.09 -10.90
N ALA A 53 21.90 5.07 -12.23
CA ALA A 53 20.86 4.60 -13.15
C ALA A 53 20.38 3.17 -12.81
N ALA A 54 21.27 2.28 -12.39
CA ALA A 54 20.91 0.93 -11.95
C ALA A 54 19.98 0.94 -10.72
N SER A 55 20.24 1.78 -9.72
CA SER A 55 19.36 1.92 -8.55
C SER A 55 18.01 2.52 -8.93
N GLN A 56 17.98 3.46 -9.88
CA GLN A 56 16.73 4.03 -10.38
C GLN A 56 15.87 2.98 -11.07
N GLN A 57 16.49 2.11 -11.89
CA GLN A 57 15.80 0.99 -12.55
C GLN A 57 15.22 -0.01 -11.54
N LEU A 58 16.00 -0.36 -10.50
CA LEU A 58 15.52 -1.23 -9.43
C LEU A 58 14.33 -0.63 -8.67
N LEU A 59 14.34 0.68 -8.41
CA LEU A 59 13.22 1.37 -7.76
C LEU A 59 11.99 1.44 -8.68
N SER A 60 12.18 1.71 -9.97
CA SER A 60 11.09 1.65 -10.94
C SER A 60 10.47 0.25 -10.97
N GLU A 61 11.29 -0.80 -10.99
CA GLU A 61 10.82 -2.19 -10.95
C GLU A 61 10.09 -2.52 -9.64
N LEU A 62 10.61 -2.07 -8.49
CA LEU A 62 9.98 -2.25 -7.18
C LEU A 62 8.55 -1.69 -7.17
N PHE A 63 8.40 -0.43 -7.59
CA PHE A 63 7.09 0.23 -7.60
C PHE A 63 6.17 -0.34 -8.68
N ARG A 64 6.70 -0.79 -9.82
CA ARG A 64 5.91 -1.51 -10.83
C ARG A 64 5.32 -2.82 -10.28
N VAL A 65 6.09 -3.56 -9.47
CA VAL A 65 5.59 -4.80 -8.87
C VAL A 65 4.52 -4.52 -7.82
N LEU A 66 4.75 -3.53 -6.95
CA LEU A 66 3.85 -3.23 -5.82
C LEU A 66 2.58 -2.48 -6.24
N CYS A 67 2.66 -1.59 -7.22
CA CYS A 67 1.54 -0.75 -7.66
C CYS A 67 0.82 -1.30 -8.91
N GLY A 68 1.44 -2.24 -9.64
CA GLY A 68 0.99 -2.66 -10.97
C GLY A 68 1.77 -1.98 -12.11
N GLU A 69 1.61 -2.47 -13.35
CA GLU A 69 2.24 -1.82 -14.52
C GLU A 69 1.71 -0.40 -14.68
N GLU A 70 2.62 0.52 -15.02
CA GLU A 70 2.46 1.97 -14.90
C GLU A 70 1.15 2.54 -15.45
N GLU A 71 0.68 3.55 -14.73
CA GLU A 71 -0.11 4.68 -15.22
C GLU A 71 0.33 5.08 -16.64
N VAL A 72 -0.45 4.65 -17.64
CA VAL A 72 -0.47 5.35 -18.92
C VAL A 72 -1.22 6.66 -18.65
N CYS A 73 -0.48 7.76 -18.52
CA CYS A 73 -1.02 9.11 -18.70
C CYS A 73 -1.37 9.31 -20.18
N GLY A 74 -2.31 8.52 -20.69
CA GLY A 74 -2.85 8.58 -22.04
C GLY A 74 -4.33 8.92 -21.94
N GLU A 75 -4.77 9.84 -22.78
CA GLU A 75 -6.11 10.40 -22.80
C GLU A 75 -7.21 9.42 -23.28
N ASP A 76 -6.86 8.13 -23.48
CA ASP A 76 -7.79 7.08 -23.86
C ASP A 76 -8.21 6.26 -22.63
N GLU A 77 -9.44 6.50 -22.18
CA GLU A 77 -10.14 5.83 -21.10
C GLU A 77 -10.43 4.34 -21.40
N THR A 78 -9.41 3.50 -21.45
CA THR A 78 -9.55 2.11 -21.05
C THR A 78 -8.80 1.96 -19.74
N VAL A 79 -9.54 2.04 -18.63
CA VAL A 79 -9.04 1.76 -17.28
C VAL A 79 -8.31 0.42 -17.32
N LEU A 80 -6.97 0.45 -17.41
CA LEU A 80 -6.17 -0.72 -17.08
C LEU A 80 -6.39 -0.91 -15.58
N GLU A 81 -7.11 -1.97 -15.24
CA GLU A 81 -7.38 -2.32 -13.85
C GLU A 81 -6.05 -2.40 -13.10
N ARG A 82 -5.91 -1.54 -12.08
CA ARG A 82 -4.81 -1.59 -11.12
C ARG A 82 -4.86 -2.98 -10.48
N ASP A 83 -4.04 -3.90 -10.96
CA ASP A 83 -3.91 -5.26 -10.40
C ASP A 83 -2.59 -5.39 -9.63
N PRO A 84 -2.48 -4.75 -8.45
CA PRO A 84 -1.25 -4.75 -7.67
C PRO A 84 -0.91 -6.18 -7.26
N GLY A 85 -1.91 -6.99 -6.87
CA GLY A 85 -1.72 -8.43 -6.63
C GLY A 85 -3.00 -9.23 -6.39
N PHE A 86 -4.16 -8.59 -6.38
CA PHE A 86 -5.42 -9.22 -5.98
C PHE A 86 -5.83 -10.35 -6.94
N GLU A 87 -5.66 -10.16 -8.25
CA GLU A 87 -6.11 -11.13 -9.26
C GLU A 87 -5.00 -12.12 -9.67
N LYS A 88 -3.78 -11.92 -9.15
CA LYS A 88 -2.62 -12.73 -9.49
C LYS A 88 -2.71 -14.14 -8.90
N ALA A 89 -2.46 -15.13 -9.75
CA ALA A 89 -2.32 -16.52 -9.34
C ALA A 89 -1.15 -16.69 -8.34
N PRO A 90 -1.21 -17.67 -7.41
CA PRO A 90 -0.14 -17.92 -6.43
C PRO A 90 1.30 -17.95 -6.97
N PRO A 91 1.62 -18.61 -8.10
CA PRO A 91 3.00 -18.63 -8.61
C PRO A 91 3.49 -17.25 -9.05
N LEU A 92 2.59 -16.37 -9.53
CA LEU A 92 2.96 -15.01 -9.92
C LEU A 92 3.19 -14.14 -8.68
N ARG A 93 2.36 -14.26 -7.64
CA ARG A 93 2.58 -13.58 -6.35
C ARG A 93 3.90 -14.00 -5.70
N GLN A 94 4.23 -15.30 -5.76
CA GLN A 94 5.51 -15.80 -5.27
C GLN A 94 6.70 -15.21 -6.06
N ALA A 95 6.57 -15.11 -7.39
CA ALA A 95 7.59 -14.50 -8.24
C ALA A 95 7.78 -13.00 -7.93
N ASP A 96 6.68 -12.28 -7.71
CA ASP A 96 6.70 -10.86 -7.30
C ASP A 96 7.38 -10.71 -5.93
N CYS A 97 7.02 -11.53 -4.94
CA CYS A 97 7.67 -11.55 -3.62
C CYS A 97 9.18 -11.82 -3.73
N ALA A 98 9.59 -12.76 -4.59
CA ALA A 98 11.00 -13.06 -4.81
C ALA A 98 11.74 -11.88 -5.46
N ARG A 99 11.10 -11.19 -6.40
CA ARG A 99 11.64 -10.01 -7.09
C ARG A 99 11.81 -8.83 -6.14
N VAL A 100 10.78 -8.51 -5.34
CA VAL A 100 10.86 -7.44 -4.32
C VAL A 100 11.94 -7.76 -3.28
N ARG A 101 11.99 -9.02 -2.80
CA ARG A 101 13.05 -9.46 -1.88
C ARG A 101 14.43 -9.27 -2.49
N HIS A 102 14.62 -9.63 -3.76
CA HIS A 102 15.89 -9.44 -4.44
C HIS A 102 16.28 -7.96 -4.53
N ILE A 103 15.36 -7.09 -4.97
CA ILE A 103 15.60 -5.66 -5.11
C ILE A 103 16.05 -5.04 -3.77
N LEU A 104 15.35 -5.35 -2.68
CA LEU A 104 15.64 -4.79 -1.36
C LEU A 104 16.89 -5.40 -0.70
N SER A 105 17.31 -6.61 -1.09
CA SER A 105 18.49 -7.28 -0.51
C SER A 105 19.76 -7.19 -1.36
N CYS A 106 19.69 -6.68 -2.61
CA CYS A 106 20.84 -6.66 -3.53
C CYS A 106 21.97 -5.70 -3.12
N GLY A 107 21.76 -4.85 -2.11
CA GLY A 107 22.77 -3.91 -1.61
C GLY A 107 23.05 -2.73 -2.55
N ALA A 108 22.19 -2.49 -3.55
CA ALA A 108 22.31 -1.33 -4.43
C ALA A 108 22.20 -0.03 -3.63
N SER A 109 23.16 0.88 -3.84
CA SER A 109 23.23 2.14 -3.10
C SER A 109 21.93 2.93 -3.25
N GLY A 110 21.34 3.30 -2.10
CA GLY A 110 20.13 4.10 -2.00
C GLY A 110 18.83 3.39 -2.35
N VAL A 111 18.85 2.08 -2.61
CA VAL A 111 17.66 1.21 -2.69
C VAL A 111 17.43 0.60 -1.31
N ASP A 112 16.34 0.97 -0.65
CA ASP A 112 16.02 0.51 0.70
C ASP A 112 14.50 0.51 0.93
N ALA A 113 14.07 0.01 2.08
CA ALA A 113 12.65 -0.12 2.40
C ALA A 113 11.98 1.19 2.90
N SER A 114 12.71 2.32 2.91
CA SER A 114 12.18 3.64 3.35
C SER A 114 11.51 4.43 2.24
N TRP A 115 11.57 3.94 0.99
CA TRP A 115 10.97 4.62 -0.14
C TRP A 115 9.44 4.67 -0.05
N ARG A 116 8.90 5.76 -0.58
CA ARG A 116 7.46 6.01 -0.65
C ARG A 116 6.99 6.07 -2.11
N SER A 117 5.73 5.70 -2.33
CA SER A 117 5.05 5.86 -3.61
C SER A 117 4.99 7.33 -4.01
N ILE A 118 4.59 7.61 -5.25
CA ILE A 118 4.33 8.98 -5.70
C ILE A 118 3.17 9.65 -4.94
N TYR A 119 2.31 8.84 -4.31
CA TYR A 119 1.19 9.25 -3.46
C TYR A 119 1.57 9.37 -1.97
N GLY A 120 2.85 9.11 -1.61
CA GLY A 120 3.33 9.22 -0.23
C GLY A 120 3.12 7.96 0.63
N GLU A 121 2.65 6.86 0.05
CA GLU A 121 2.45 5.59 0.75
C GLU A 121 3.79 4.91 1.01
N THR A 122 3.97 4.35 2.20
CA THR A 122 5.14 3.51 2.50
C THR A 122 5.04 2.15 1.79
N LEU A 123 6.14 1.42 1.65
CA LEU A 123 6.10 0.04 1.15
C LEU A 123 5.17 -0.89 1.97
N VAL A 124 5.00 -0.65 3.28
CA VAL A 124 4.11 -1.45 4.14
C VAL A 124 2.65 -1.27 3.73
N HIS A 125 2.22 -0.03 3.47
CA HIS A 125 0.88 0.30 2.97
C HIS A 125 0.62 -0.31 1.59
N LEU A 126 1.59 -0.22 0.67
CA LEU A 126 1.48 -0.85 -0.65
C LEU A 126 1.37 -2.38 -0.57
N ALA A 127 2.13 -3.00 0.33
CA ALA A 127 2.07 -4.45 0.53
C ALA A 127 0.72 -4.90 1.11
N LEU A 128 0.07 -4.09 1.96
CA LEU A 128 -1.28 -4.36 2.46
C LEU A 128 -2.33 -4.34 1.34
N GLU A 129 -2.23 -3.38 0.42
CA GLU A 129 -3.07 -3.33 -0.78
C GLU A 129 -2.81 -4.55 -1.67
N TYR A 130 -1.54 -4.86 -1.94
CA TYR A 130 -1.12 -6.02 -2.75
C TYR A 130 -1.69 -7.34 -2.21
N ASP A 131 -1.54 -7.59 -0.91
CA ASP A 131 -1.95 -8.82 -0.27
C ASP A 131 -3.44 -8.84 0.09
N HIS A 132 -4.25 -7.82 -0.23
CA HIS A 132 -5.56 -7.58 0.38
C HIS A 132 -6.45 -8.82 0.61
N ARG A 133 -6.60 -9.73 -0.37
CA ARG A 133 -7.40 -10.98 -0.24
C ARG A 133 -6.58 -12.26 -0.14
N HIS A 134 -5.31 -12.13 0.23
CA HIS A 134 -4.33 -13.20 0.27
C HIS A 134 -3.53 -13.19 1.59
N PRO A 135 -2.79 -14.26 1.90
CA PRO A 135 -1.84 -14.27 3.01
C PRO A 135 -0.79 -13.13 2.91
N PRO A 136 -0.18 -12.71 4.04
CA PRO A 136 0.71 -11.54 4.12
C PRO A 136 2.11 -11.78 3.53
N GLU A 137 2.22 -12.42 2.36
CA GLU A 137 3.51 -12.82 1.77
C GLU A 137 4.36 -11.61 1.38
N MET A 138 3.78 -10.63 0.68
CA MET A 138 4.49 -9.41 0.29
C MET A 138 4.73 -8.52 1.51
N LEU A 139 3.77 -8.45 2.43
CA LEU A 139 3.91 -7.72 3.69
C LEU A 139 5.12 -8.21 4.48
N LEU A 140 5.31 -9.53 4.60
CA LEU A 140 6.48 -10.12 5.25
C LEU A 140 7.78 -9.74 4.54
N VAL A 141 7.82 -9.79 3.20
CA VAL A 141 9.00 -9.42 2.41
C VAL A 141 9.47 -8.00 2.73
N VAL A 142 8.57 -7.03 2.74
CA VAL A 142 8.94 -5.62 2.97
C VAL A 142 9.34 -5.38 4.42
N LEU A 143 8.68 -6.02 5.38
CA LEU A 143 9.01 -5.93 6.81
C LEU A 143 10.37 -6.57 7.12
N GLU A 144 10.66 -7.75 6.56
CA GLU A 144 11.97 -8.42 6.66
C GLU A 144 13.09 -7.58 6.05
N ALA A 145 12.80 -6.81 5.00
CA ALA A 145 13.72 -5.87 4.39
C ALA A 145 13.96 -4.58 5.22
N GLY A 146 13.32 -4.45 6.38
CA GLY A 146 13.50 -3.34 7.31
C GLY A 146 12.57 -2.16 7.05
N ALA A 147 11.44 -2.35 6.34
CA ALA A 147 10.41 -1.33 6.27
C ALA A 147 9.90 -0.99 7.68
N ASP A 148 9.78 0.29 8.00
CA ASP A 148 9.26 0.74 9.30
C ASP A 148 7.73 0.51 9.36
N PRO A 149 7.24 -0.42 10.22
CA PRO A 149 5.81 -0.69 10.35
C PRO A 149 5.05 0.44 11.07
N THR A 150 5.76 1.36 11.70
CA THR A 150 5.20 2.53 12.40
C THR A 150 5.24 3.81 11.56
N ALA A 151 5.79 3.75 10.35
CA ALA A 151 5.79 4.88 9.44
C ALA A 151 4.36 5.19 9.00
N ARG A 152 3.95 6.45 9.19
CA ARG A 152 2.67 6.96 8.68
C ARG A 152 2.76 7.12 7.17
N ASN A 153 1.70 6.77 6.44
CA ASN A 153 1.59 7.24 5.07
C ASN A 153 1.28 8.75 5.07
N GLU A 154 1.54 9.39 3.93
CA GLU A 154 1.39 10.85 3.82
C GLU A 154 0.15 11.24 3.01
N LEU A 155 -0.63 10.23 2.59
CA LEU A 155 -1.88 10.41 1.86
C LEU A 155 -3.01 10.80 2.84
N ASP A 156 -3.14 10.06 3.94
CA ASP A 156 -4.16 10.24 4.97
C ASP A 156 -3.55 10.37 6.39
N GLY A 157 -2.24 10.16 6.54
CA GLY A 157 -1.55 10.23 7.82
C GLY A 157 -1.69 8.96 8.67
N GLU A 158 -2.31 7.89 8.15
CA GLU A 158 -2.58 6.66 8.88
C GLU A 158 -1.31 5.82 9.06
N LEU A 159 -1.27 5.09 10.19
CA LEU A 159 -0.35 3.97 10.37
C LEU A 159 -0.80 2.78 9.53
N ALA A 160 0.14 1.90 9.16
CA ALA A 160 -0.21 0.68 8.43
C ALA A 160 -1.26 -0.19 9.15
N VAL A 161 -1.24 -0.21 10.48
CA VAL A 161 -2.22 -0.94 11.32
C VAL A 161 -3.62 -0.31 11.35
N GLU A 162 -3.71 0.98 11.00
CA GLU A 162 -4.95 1.77 10.92
C GLU A 162 -5.56 1.70 9.51
N SER A 163 -4.80 1.22 8.51
CA SER A 163 -5.21 1.15 7.12
C SER A 163 -6.58 0.52 6.95
N SER A 164 -7.40 1.16 6.10
CA SER A 164 -8.73 0.66 5.70
C SER A 164 -8.74 -0.77 5.16
N TRP A 165 -7.63 -1.25 4.57
CA TRP A 165 -7.47 -2.65 4.13
C TRP A 165 -7.51 -3.67 5.28
N LEU A 166 -7.33 -3.21 6.53
CA LEU A 166 -7.42 -4.02 7.75
C LEU A 166 -8.72 -3.80 8.54
N ALA A 167 -9.69 -3.07 7.96
CA ALA A 167 -10.97 -2.78 8.61
C ALA A 167 -12.00 -3.91 8.43
N CYS A 168 -11.87 -4.75 7.40
CA CYS A 168 -12.75 -5.89 7.16
C CYS A 168 -12.40 -7.06 8.09
N SER A 169 -13.13 -7.18 9.19
CA SER A 169 -12.88 -8.18 10.25
C SER A 169 -13.24 -9.63 9.90
N GLU A 170 -13.88 -9.89 8.76
CA GLU A 170 -14.35 -11.23 8.39
C GLU A 170 -13.33 -12.03 7.55
N ASP A 171 -12.22 -11.41 7.13
CA ASP A 171 -11.18 -12.07 6.34
C ASP A 171 -10.09 -12.62 7.28
N GLU A 172 -9.83 -13.94 7.21
CA GLU A 172 -8.81 -14.61 8.02
C GLU A 172 -7.41 -14.01 7.82
N HIS A 173 -7.14 -13.46 6.64
CA HIS A 173 -5.85 -12.85 6.33
C HIS A 173 -5.67 -11.48 6.98
N VAL A 174 -6.76 -10.76 7.29
CA VAL A 174 -6.70 -9.45 7.95
C VAL A 174 -6.14 -9.57 9.36
N VAL A 175 -6.56 -10.60 10.10
CA VAL A 175 -6.03 -10.88 11.45
C VAL A 175 -4.53 -11.17 11.37
N ALA A 176 -4.12 -12.06 10.46
CA ALA A 176 -2.71 -12.42 10.27
C ALA A 176 -1.84 -11.21 9.90
N LYS A 177 -2.31 -10.33 9.01
CA LYS A 177 -1.60 -9.08 8.62
C LYS A 177 -1.46 -8.13 9.81
N ARG A 178 -2.54 -7.92 10.56
CA ARG A 178 -2.53 -7.05 11.75
C ARG A 178 -1.55 -7.57 12.79
N GLU A 179 -1.55 -8.87 13.05
CA GLU A 179 -0.59 -9.50 13.96
C GLU A 179 0.85 -9.34 13.49
N CYS A 180 1.13 -9.55 12.19
CA CYS A 180 2.46 -9.33 11.61
C CYS A 180 2.94 -7.90 11.88
N ILE A 181 2.12 -6.89 11.57
CA ILE A 181 2.50 -5.49 11.79
C ILE A 181 2.78 -5.22 13.26
N LEU A 182 1.91 -5.67 14.17
CA LEU A 182 2.08 -5.45 15.61
C LEU A 182 3.35 -6.13 16.15
N GLN A 183 3.63 -7.35 15.72
CA GLN A 183 4.85 -8.07 16.09
C GLN A 183 6.09 -7.32 15.62
N PHE A 184 6.13 -6.87 14.36
CA PHE A 184 7.24 -6.08 13.84
C PHE A 184 7.36 -4.72 14.54
N CYS A 185 6.25 -4.05 14.89
CA CYS A 185 6.26 -2.83 15.70
C CYS A 185 6.91 -3.04 17.07
N GLU A 186 6.67 -4.18 17.72
CA GLU A 186 7.36 -4.52 18.97
C GLU A 186 8.84 -4.79 18.76
N GLN A 187 9.20 -5.56 17.72
CA GLN A 187 10.59 -5.85 17.39
C GLN A 187 11.36 -4.58 17.06
N TRP A 188 10.76 -3.66 16.29
CA TRP A 188 11.37 -2.39 15.91
C TRP A 188 11.57 -1.49 17.13
N ARG A 189 10.58 -1.40 18.03
CA ARG A 189 10.74 -0.72 19.32
C ARG A 189 11.86 -1.32 20.17
N ARG A 190 11.93 -2.65 20.28
CA ARG A 190 12.99 -3.35 21.03
C ARG A 190 14.37 -3.16 20.39
N GLY A 191 14.47 -3.20 19.07
CA GLY A 191 15.70 -2.99 18.30
C GLY A 191 16.21 -1.55 18.37
N ALA A 192 15.31 -0.57 18.37
CA ALA A 192 15.64 0.84 18.58
C ALA A 192 16.26 1.08 19.98
N CYS A 193 15.83 0.33 21.00
CA CYS A 193 16.43 0.37 22.34
C CYS A 193 17.87 -0.18 22.38
N TYR A 194 18.22 -1.15 21.53
CA TYR A 194 19.60 -1.65 21.44
C TYR A 194 20.53 -0.71 20.67
N ALA A 195 20.02 0.03 19.68
CA ALA A 195 20.80 1.06 18.97
C ALA A 195 21.13 2.27 19.87
N THR A 196 20.32 2.58 20.88
CA THR A 196 20.56 3.69 21.82
C THR A 196 21.53 3.35 22.96
N HIS A 197 21.86 2.07 23.18
CA HIS A 197 22.79 1.65 24.23
C HIS A 197 24.22 1.33 23.76
N CYS A 198 24.53 1.47 22.47
CA CYS A 198 25.92 1.52 22.00
C CYS A 198 26.51 2.94 22.17
N SER A 199 26.66 3.39 23.42
CA SER A 199 27.74 4.32 23.73
C SER A 199 29.06 3.53 23.73
N PRO A 200 30.16 4.07 23.18
CA PRO A 200 31.45 3.38 23.19
C PRO A 200 31.98 3.35 24.61
N ALA A 201 31.66 2.29 25.36
CA ALA A 201 32.31 2.01 26.62
C ALA A 201 33.79 1.73 26.33
N THR A 202 34.60 2.68 26.80
CA THR A 202 36.05 2.71 26.82
C THR A 202 36.65 1.32 27.02
N ALA A 203 37.46 0.88 26.05
CA ALA A 203 38.24 -0.33 26.15
C ALA A 203 39.19 -0.25 27.36
N PRO A 204 39.25 -1.26 28.23
CA PRO A 204 40.30 -1.33 29.23
C PRO A 204 41.63 -1.67 28.55
N ALA A 205 42.62 -0.80 28.75
CA ALA A 205 44.00 -1.03 28.35
C ALA A 205 44.53 -2.33 28.98
N ALA A 206 45.02 -3.23 28.13
CA ALA A 206 45.72 -4.43 28.53
C ALA A 206 47.12 -4.06 29.10
N PRO A 207 47.62 -4.74 30.14
CA PRO A 207 49.03 -4.69 30.51
C PRO A 207 49.90 -5.51 29.54
#